data_AF-A0AAV4G5S6-F1
#
_entry.id   AF-A0AAV4G5S6-F1
#
_cell.length_a   1.000
_cell.length_b   1.000
_cell.length_c   1.000
_cell.angle_alpha   90.00
_cell.angle_beta   90.00
_cell.angle_gamma   90.00
#
_symmetry.space_group_name_H-M   'P 1'
#
loop_
_entity.id
_entity.type
_entity.pdbx_description
1 polymer ?
#
loop_
_entity_poly.entity_id
_entity_poly.type
_entity_poly.pdbx_seq_one_letter_code
_entity_poly.pdbx_strand_id
1 'polypeptide(L)'
;PKQQRKFRRLMMHRIKWAESRTRNKEKDDSDDESGVDKTNRCVLVWEGMVKTRSFDEMKFKMCPTESFAREQLKKLGVEHYWDLAYSGTVLELAGDDS
;
A
#
# COMPACT_ATOMS: atom_id res chain seq x y z
N PRO A 1 19.76 4.71 -4.53
CA PRO A 1 19.43 3.61 -5.47
C PRO A 1 19.54 2.18 -4.90
N LYS A 2 20.53 1.84 -4.07
CA LYS A 2 20.69 0.46 -3.54
C LYS A 2 19.63 0.08 -2.48
N GLN A 3 19.29 1.03 -1.60
CA GLN A 3 18.34 0.81 -0.51
C GLN A 3 16.90 0.68 -1.05
N GLN A 4 16.50 1.53 -2.01
CA GLN A 4 15.20 1.42 -2.70
C GLN A 4 15.02 0.04 -3.34
N ARG A 5 16.05 -0.50 -4.02
CA ARG A 5 15.99 -1.82 -4.64
C ARG A 5 15.78 -2.95 -3.63
N LYS A 6 16.43 -2.87 -2.46
CA LYS A 6 16.22 -3.83 -1.36
C LYS A 6 14.79 -3.73 -0.81
N PHE A 7 14.28 -2.51 -0.63
CA PHE A 7 12.92 -2.27 -0.15
C PHE A 7 11.86 -2.76 -1.14
N ARG A 8 12.03 -2.48 -2.44
CA ARG A 8 11.17 -3.01 -3.51
C ARG A 8 11.16 -4.54 -3.50
N ARG A 9 12.32 -5.19 -3.36
CA ARG A 9 12.37 -6.66 -3.26
C ARG A 9 11.67 -7.20 -2.02
N LEU A 10 11.75 -6.48 -0.90
CA LEU A 10 11.00 -6.83 0.31
C LEU A 10 9.49 -6.75 0.06
N MET A 11 9.00 -5.59 -0.37
CA MET A 11 7.57 -5.31 -0.54
C MET A 11 6.91 -6.15 -1.63
N MET A 12 7.57 -6.35 -2.78
CA MET A 12 6.95 -6.98 -3.94
C MET A 12 7.12 -8.51 -4.00
N HIS A 13 8.17 -9.06 -3.37
CA HIS A 13 8.52 -10.49 -3.56
C HIS A 13 8.64 -11.28 -2.26
N ARG A 14 9.15 -10.66 -1.19
CA ARG A 14 9.41 -11.37 0.08
C ARG A 14 8.20 -11.38 1.00
N ILE A 15 7.46 -10.27 1.07
CA ILE A 15 6.22 -10.20 1.85
C ILE A 15 5.11 -10.91 1.07
N LYS A 16 4.44 -11.85 1.74
CA LYS A 16 3.31 -12.59 1.20
C LYS A 16 2.01 -11.92 1.65
N TRP A 17 1.58 -10.91 0.90
CA TRP A 17 0.43 -10.07 1.27
C TRP A 17 -0.89 -10.87 1.35
N ALA A 18 -1.13 -11.76 0.39
CA ALA A 18 -2.33 -12.59 0.36
C ALA A 18 -2.39 -13.65 1.49
N GLU A 19 -1.25 -13.99 2.10
CA GLU A 19 -1.15 -14.96 3.22
C GLU A 19 -1.22 -14.26 4.59
N SER A 20 -1.40 -12.94 4.64
CA SER A 20 -1.26 -12.16 5.88
C SER A 20 -2.46 -12.26 6.82
N ARG A 21 -3.68 -12.55 6.31
CA ARG A 21 -4.89 -12.64 7.16
C ARG A 21 -5.00 -13.98 7.88
N THR A 22 -4.39 -15.03 7.34
CA THR A 22 -4.49 -16.41 7.85
C THR A 22 -3.81 -16.55 9.21
N ARG A 23 -2.76 -15.76 9.51
CA ARG A 23 -2.05 -15.79 10.80
C ARG A 23 -2.69 -14.98 11.93
N ASN A 24 -3.60 -14.07 11.62
CA ASN A 24 -4.28 -13.24 12.64
C ASN A 24 -5.69 -13.74 12.98
N LYS A 25 -6.21 -14.70 12.18
CA LYS A 25 -7.46 -15.42 12.37
C LYS A 25 -7.18 -16.82 12.94
N GLU A 26 -6.42 -16.92 14.03
CA GLU A 26 -6.59 -18.09 14.89
C GLU A 26 -7.86 -17.86 15.72
N LYS A 27 -8.90 -18.68 15.47
CA LYS A 27 -10.24 -18.75 16.11
C LYS A 27 -11.40 -18.03 15.41
N ASP A 28 -11.71 -18.41 14.18
CA ASP A 28 -13.12 -18.51 13.78
C ASP A 28 -13.28 -19.61 12.73
N ASP A 29 -13.88 -20.72 13.15
CA ASP A 29 -14.10 -21.95 12.38
C ASP A 29 -14.97 -21.69 11.15
N SER A 30 -14.34 -21.36 10.02
CA SER A 30 -14.98 -21.44 8.71
C SER A 30 -14.01 -22.07 7.71
N ASP A 31 -14.32 -23.32 7.41
CA ASP A 31 -13.67 -24.25 6.49
C ASP A 31 -13.87 -23.79 5.03
N ASP A 32 -13.23 -22.68 4.64
CA ASP A 32 -13.11 -22.27 3.24
C ASP A 32 -11.72 -22.64 2.71
N GLU A 33 -11.68 -23.59 1.79
CA GLU A 33 -10.51 -24.29 1.23
C GLU A 33 -9.63 -23.39 0.33
N SER A 34 -9.47 -22.10 0.66
CA SER A 34 -8.50 -21.23 0.01
C SER A 34 -8.07 -20.06 0.91
N GLY A 35 -7.25 -20.33 1.93
CA GLY A 35 -6.70 -19.35 2.88
C GLY A 35 -5.81 -18.23 2.31
N VAL A 36 -5.97 -17.90 1.02
CA VAL A 36 -5.31 -16.86 0.23
C VAL A 36 -6.30 -15.71 0.02
N ASP A 37 -6.11 -14.59 0.72
CA ASP A 37 -6.86 -13.37 0.44
C ASP A 37 -6.34 -12.74 -0.86
N LYS A 38 -7.02 -13.02 -1.97
CA LYS A 38 -6.66 -12.51 -3.31
C LYS A 38 -6.80 -10.98 -3.42
N THR A 39 -7.49 -10.32 -2.48
CA THR A 39 -7.71 -8.86 -2.49
C THR A 39 -6.55 -8.10 -1.86
N ASN A 40 -5.84 -8.70 -0.89
CA ASN A 40 -4.71 -8.05 -0.23
C ASN A 40 -3.41 -8.21 -1.04
N ARG A 41 -3.07 -7.16 -1.79
CA ARG A 41 -1.87 -7.10 -2.62
C ARG A 41 -1.13 -5.78 -2.45
N CYS A 42 0.17 -5.79 -2.75
CA CYS A 42 1.00 -4.59 -2.75
C CYS A 42 1.50 -4.34 -4.17
N VAL A 43 1.29 -3.13 -4.66
CA VAL A 43 1.68 -2.69 -6.01
C VAL A 43 2.63 -1.51 -5.94
N LEU A 44 3.50 -1.40 -6.94
CA LEU A 44 4.34 -0.23 -7.12
C LEU A 44 3.54 0.85 -7.87
N VAL A 45 3.12 1.89 -7.15
CA VAL A 45 2.38 3.01 -7.73
C VAL A 45 3.30 3.97 -8.49
N TRP A 46 4.48 4.25 -7.93
CA TRP A 46 5.43 5.19 -8.54
C TRP A 46 6.87 4.92 -8.11
N GLU A 47 7.81 5.10 -9.05
CA GLU A 47 9.25 5.09 -8.80
C GLU A 47 9.92 6.15 -9.67
N GLY A 48 10.69 7.06 -9.05
CA GLY A 48 11.38 8.12 -9.77
C GLY A 48 12.38 8.89 -8.92
N MET A 49 13.01 9.88 -9.53
CA MET A 49 13.93 10.80 -8.84
C MET A 49 13.21 12.12 -8.51
N VAL A 50 13.49 12.64 -7.32
CA VAL A 50 13.04 13.96 -6.87
C VAL A 50 14.22 14.82 -6.46
N LYS A 51 14.04 16.14 -6.51
CA LYS A 51 15.10 17.11 -6.20
C LYS A 51 15.52 17.10 -4.74
N THR A 52 14.56 16.94 -3.83
CA THR A 52 14.76 16.99 -2.37
C THR A 52 13.99 15.88 -1.67
N ARG A 53 14.46 15.48 -0.48
CA ARG A 53 13.80 14.47 0.35
C ARG A 53 12.73 15.14 1.21
N SER A 54 11.46 14.80 1.00
CA SER A 54 10.33 15.40 1.74
C SER A 54 10.03 14.75 3.09
N PHE A 55 10.62 13.58 3.40
CA PHE A 55 10.40 12.85 4.65
C PHE A 55 11.71 12.65 5.40
N ASP A 56 11.81 13.12 6.64
CA ASP A 56 13.02 12.94 7.46
C ASP A 56 13.16 11.51 8.00
N GLU A 57 12.04 10.89 8.36
CA GLU A 57 11.96 9.56 8.97
C GLU A 57 10.73 8.80 8.45
N MET A 58 10.79 7.47 8.51
CA MET A 58 9.63 6.63 8.25
C MET A 58 8.77 6.56 9.52
N LYS A 59 7.57 7.14 9.47
CA LYS A 59 6.61 7.11 10.57
C LYS A 59 5.28 6.57 10.08
N PHE A 60 4.70 5.64 10.83
CA PHE A 60 3.34 5.17 10.59
C PHE A 60 2.37 6.18 11.20
N LYS A 61 1.38 6.60 10.43
CA LYS A 61 0.30 7.47 10.89
C LYS A 61 -1.03 6.83 10.53
N MET A 62 -1.87 6.60 11.54
CA MET A 62 -3.26 6.20 11.34
C MET A 62 -4.01 7.41 10.78
N CYS A 63 -4.56 7.25 9.58
CA CYS A 63 -5.34 8.27 8.89
C CYS A 63 -6.75 7.71 8.69
N PRO A 64 -7.74 8.12 9.50
CA PRO A 64 -9.07 7.51 9.48
C PRO A 64 -9.88 7.86 8.22
N THR A 65 -9.51 8.93 7.52
CA THR A 65 -10.14 9.34 6.26
C THR A 65 -9.09 9.63 5.21
N GLU A 66 -9.49 9.52 3.94
CA GLU A 66 -8.66 9.85 2.78
C GLU A 66 -8.25 11.32 2.78
N SER A 67 -9.17 12.22 3.15
CA SER A 67 -8.90 13.65 3.26
C SER A 67 -7.79 13.96 4.27
N PHE A 68 -7.76 13.25 5.40
CA PHE A 68 -6.72 13.40 6.40
C PHE A 68 -5.37 12.86 5.89
N ALA A 69 -5.35 11.70 5.24
CA ALA A 69 -4.13 11.15 4.65
C ALA A 69 -3.51 12.12 3.63
N ARG A 70 -4.35 12.69 2.75
CA ARG A 70 -3.95 13.70 1.77
C ARG A 70 -3.40 14.96 2.42
N GLU A 71 -4.06 15.49 3.44
CA GLU A 71 -3.62 16.69 4.16
C GLU A 71 -2.24 16.50 4.80
N GLN A 72 -1.97 15.33 5.36
CA GLN A 72 -0.68 15.02 5.98
C GLN A 72 0.47 15.00 4.96
N LEU A 73 0.22 14.54 3.74
CA LEU A 73 1.20 14.57 2.65
C LEU A 73 1.32 15.97 2.03
N LYS A 74 0.23 16.74 2.00
CA LYS A 74 0.22 18.14 1.58
C LYS A 74 1.10 19.02 2.46
N LYS A 75 1.16 18.77 3.77
CA LYS A 75 2.08 19.46 4.70
C LYS A 75 3.56 19.30 4.30
N LEU A 76 3.89 18.28 3.52
CA LEU A 76 5.23 17.98 3.02
C LEU A 76 5.38 18.26 1.51
N GLY A 77 4.36 18.84 0.86
CA GLY A 77 4.33 19.15 -0.58
C GLY A 77 4.31 17.93 -1.50
N VAL A 78 3.83 16.79 -1.01
CA VAL A 78 3.83 15.50 -1.72
C VAL A 78 2.46 14.83 -1.76
N GLU A 79 1.38 15.61 -1.71
CA GLU A 79 0.00 15.11 -1.81
C GLU A 79 -0.28 14.35 -3.12
N HIS A 80 0.45 14.68 -4.19
CA HIS A 80 0.32 14.00 -5.48
C HIS A 80 0.65 12.50 -5.41
N TYR A 81 1.47 12.05 -4.44
CA TYR A 81 1.66 10.61 -4.22
C TYR A 81 0.40 9.92 -3.70
N TRP A 82 -0.39 10.62 -2.88
CA TRP A 82 -1.69 10.12 -2.45
C TRP A 82 -2.67 10.09 -3.60
N ASP A 83 -2.77 11.19 -4.36
CA ASP A 83 -3.70 11.30 -5.47
C ASP A 83 -3.44 10.23 -6.54
N LEU A 84 -2.16 9.92 -6.82
CA LEU A 84 -1.79 8.86 -7.74
C LEU A 84 -2.14 7.46 -7.20
N ALA A 85 -1.86 7.18 -5.93
CA ALA A 85 -2.20 5.89 -5.33
C ALA A 85 -3.72 5.68 -5.29
N TYR A 86 -4.45 6.71 -4.89
CA TYR A 86 -5.90 6.67 -4.76
C TYR A 86 -6.60 6.53 -6.11
N SER A 87 -6.21 7.31 -7.11
CA SER A 87 -6.75 7.19 -8.47
C SER A 87 -6.50 5.80 -9.07
N GLY A 88 -5.30 5.23 -8.85
CA GLY A 88 -5.00 3.85 -9.23
C GLY A 88 -5.96 2.85 -8.60
N THR A 89 -6.21 2.96 -7.30
CA THR A 89 -7.15 2.05 -6.62
C THR A 89 -8.59 2.19 -7.11
N VAL A 90 -9.06 3.42 -7.36
CA VAL A 90 -10.42 3.66 -7.85
C VAL A 90 -10.61 3.09 -9.26
N LEU A 91 -9.62 3.25 -10.14
CA LEU A 91 -9.68 2.70 -11.50
C LEU A 91 -9.67 1.17 -11.51
N GLU A 92 -8.88 0.54 -10.65
CA GLU A 92 -8.85 -0.92 -10.52
C GLU A 92 -10.20 -1.46 -10.02
N LEU A 93 -10.82 -0.81 -9.03
CA LEU A 93 -12.14 -1.19 -8.54
C LEU A 93 -13.23 -1.02 -9.60
N ALA A 94 -13.13 0.02 -10.44
CA ALA A 94 -14.09 0.25 -11.53
C ALA A 94 -13.91 -0.72 -12.71
N GLY A 95 -12.73 -1.33 -12.86
CA GLY A 95 -12.42 -2.26 -13.94
C GLY A 95 -12.78 -3.73 -13.67
N ASP A 96 -13.09 -4.08 -12.41
CA ASP A 96 -13.44 -5.45 -11.97
C ASP A 96 -14.96 -5.74 -12.08
N ASP A 97 -15.75 -4.79 -12.60
CA ASP A 97 -17.22 -4.88 -12.81
C ASP A 97 -17.58 -5.28 -14.26
N SER A 98 -16.67 -5.91 -15.02
CA SER A 98 -16.84 -6.30 -16.43
C SER A 98 -16.41 -7.72 -16.74
#